data_AF-A0A7S0ZUT8-F1
#
_entry.id   AF-A0A7S0ZUT8-F1
#
_cell.length_a   1.000
_cell.length_b   1.000
_cell.length_c   1.000
_cell.angle_alpha   90.00
_cell.angle_beta   90.00
_cell.angle_gamma   90.00
#
_symmetry.space_group_name_H-M   'P 1'
#
loop_
_entity.id
_entity.type
_entity.pdbx_description
1 polymer ?
#
loop_
_entity_poly.entity_id
_entity_poly.type
_entity_poly.pdbx_seq_one_letter_code
_entity_poly.pdbx_strand_id
1 'polypeptide(L)'
;RSHFDSSDFFRQNRVAMGKGDVETRKATVAKSRRITSLGASLMSTLKAKGGRQDIEFRDASAASLQVMREVPVTERAGYPLIRVEGSADPAEWRTKEGKEVLVDFKRAWWLPDDWGQGVKCTNRTAHSTGTSGGTYTVAMSPEGLTFYHRHDAEKHASYTFTREIGRNGQIRAAQLQATENIQLARQQIKDLDGSSPFIGVDSDKSLFEILSPNERKCIVQKEDFHFCVVSARRATNPQGVRDIFMVQSQLVEAGVTPTWYVDEQSLSDYQSLGLTAVVGGRLTDARNMALDDAERLGKVCVQLSDDISAWEYRHGERAAAKNDDLMNAAHSAAKRYIVSPVNAAQFLLAKMRGTAEPRPKLGGVYMLGSCARTFADEPVKRRHFILGDFMVVESSPVRFDTKMTLKEDYDFSCAHIRAHGSVMRCQRMTLNVKHYSNVGGAVAVRDQSGKQEKANLDILFAKWPRAFSLNPMRKNEVRMRWPADDDAEGLNHPTVGSKLKQHGGKAKISPKSSPKPVMKKLVKKQQVPPGLPPLSAVLERASSTPKNPAIAVRCKRVAGQTVARVLEGFNFKDKGANVKYRLCDLTYDLRRGHLVAKRSGATAKLGG
;
A
#
# COMPACT_ATOMS: atom_id res chain seq x y z
N ARG A 1 0.72 -33.65 69.05
CA ARG A 1 1.65 -32.49 69.06
C ARG A 1 2.26 -32.38 67.67
N SER A 2 1.94 -31.27 67.00
CA SER A 2 2.61 -30.62 65.84
C SER A 2 3.07 -31.42 64.61
N HIS A 3 2.36 -31.09 63.52
CA HIS A 3 2.84 -30.72 62.16
C HIS A 3 2.92 -31.76 61.04
N PHE A 4 2.70 -31.20 59.82
CA PHE A 4 2.36 -31.76 58.50
C PHE A 4 0.84 -31.98 58.29
N ASP A 5 0.19 -31.61 57.18
CA ASP A 5 0.64 -31.27 55.83
C ASP A 5 -0.46 -30.51 55.06
N SER A 6 -0.06 -29.99 53.90
CA SER A 6 -0.75 -29.47 52.72
C SER A 6 -2.23 -29.79 52.45
N SER A 7 -2.85 -28.84 51.74
CA SER A 7 -4.05 -28.91 50.88
C SER A 7 -5.26 -28.12 51.39
N ASP A 8 -5.37 -26.86 50.97
CA ASP A 8 -6.66 -26.15 50.89
C ASP A 8 -6.52 -24.90 50.02
N PHE A 9 -6.79 -25.02 48.73
CA PHE A 9 -7.27 -23.90 47.90
C PHE A 9 -7.96 -24.40 46.62
N PHE A 10 -8.94 -25.29 46.79
CA PHE A 10 -9.87 -25.68 45.72
C PHE A 10 -11.25 -25.96 46.30
N ARG A 11 -12.06 -24.92 46.50
CA ARG A 11 -13.54 -24.92 46.38
C ARG A 11 -14.10 -23.63 46.97
N GLN A 12 -14.43 -22.68 46.12
CA GLN A 12 -15.65 -21.86 46.16
C GLN A 12 -15.54 -20.77 45.09
N ASN A 13 -16.27 -20.98 44.00
CA ASN A 13 -17.03 -19.95 43.28
C ASN A 13 -17.58 -20.55 41.99
N ARG A 14 -18.71 -21.23 42.15
CA ARG A 14 -19.60 -21.64 41.06
C ARG A 14 -20.68 -20.56 40.97
N VAL A 15 -20.38 -19.46 40.30
CA VAL A 15 -21.38 -18.44 39.92
C VAL A 15 -21.85 -18.75 38.50
N ALA A 16 -23.16 -18.68 38.34
CA ALA A 16 -23.95 -19.07 37.18
C ALA A 16 -23.42 -18.46 35.85
N MET A 17 -23.04 -19.33 34.91
CA MET A 17 -22.98 -18.95 33.49
C MET A 17 -24.36 -19.10 32.88
N GLY A 18 -25.06 -17.96 32.76
CA GLY A 18 -26.30 -17.84 32.01
C GLY A 18 -26.10 -18.13 30.52
N LYS A 19 -27.08 -18.81 29.92
CA LYS A 19 -27.19 -19.15 28.49
C LYS A 19 -27.47 -17.92 27.58
N GLY A 20 -26.93 -16.75 27.90
CA GLY A 20 -27.20 -15.49 27.19
C GLY A 20 -26.15 -15.05 26.17
N ASP A 21 -24.96 -15.65 26.15
CA ASP A 21 -23.77 -14.99 25.58
C ASP A 21 -23.25 -15.57 24.25
N VAL A 22 -24.11 -16.29 23.51
CA VAL A 22 -23.75 -16.89 22.21
C VAL A 22 -24.31 -16.08 21.02
N GLU A 23 -25.29 -15.20 21.23
CA GLU A 23 -25.84 -14.35 20.14
C GLU A 23 -25.11 -13.02 19.94
N THR A 24 -24.39 -12.50 20.95
CA THR A 24 -23.66 -11.22 20.89
C THR A 24 -22.29 -11.30 20.21
N ARG A 25 -21.74 -12.50 19.95
CA ARG A 25 -20.47 -12.68 19.22
C ARG A 25 -20.60 -12.70 17.69
N LYS A 26 -21.77 -12.40 17.13
CA LYS A 26 -21.95 -12.12 15.69
C LYS A 26 -21.71 -10.64 15.31
N ALA A 27 -21.40 -9.78 16.29
CA ALA A 27 -21.16 -8.37 16.04
C ALA A 27 -19.74 -8.11 15.49
N THR A 28 -19.71 -7.46 14.33
CA THR A 28 -18.58 -6.66 13.81
C THR A 28 -17.40 -7.41 13.18
N VAL A 29 -17.66 -8.27 12.19
CA VAL A 29 -16.75 -8.28 11.04
C VAL A 29 -16.91 -6.90 10.42
N ALA A 30 -15.98 -5.98 10.71
CA ALA A 30 -15.95 -4.66 10.11
C ALA A 30 -16.10 -4.85 8.59
N LYS A 31 -17.28 -4.54 8.04
CA LYS A 31 -17.48 -4.47 6.60
C LYS A 31 -16.42 -3.50 6.13
N SER A 32 -15.32 -4.02 5.56
CA SER A 32 -14.26 -3.22 4.98
C SER A 32 -14.95 -2.20 4.09
N ARG A 33 -14.99 -0.95 4.57
CA ARG A 33 -15.70 0.13 3.90
C ARG A 33 -14.96 0.31 2.59
N ARG A 34 -15.46 -0.31 1.52
CA ARG A 34 -14.96 -0.08 0.17
C ARG A 34 -15.25 1.38 -0.12
N ILE A 35 -14.22 2.18 0.00
CA ILE A 35 -14.17 3.56 -0.45
C ILE A 35 -14.52 3.56 -1.93
N THR A 36 -15.53 4.37 -2.28
CA THR A 36 -15.98 4.57 -3.66
C THR A 36 -15.16 5.68 -4.27
N SER A 37 -14.68 5.49 -5.51
CA SER A 37 -13.93 6.56 -6.16
C SER A 37 -14.79 7.76 -6.52
N LEU A 38 -14.20 8.92 -6.78
CA LEU A 38 -14.91 10.14 -7.22
C LEU A 38 -15.76 9.86 -8.47
N GLY A 39 -15.20 9.15 -9.44
CA GLY A 39 -15.94 8.72 -10.63
C GLY A 39 -17.12 7.80 -10.30
N ALA A 40 -16.98 6.88 -9.33
CA ALA A 40 -18.10 6.05 -8.89
C ALA A 40 -19.19 6.88 -8.18
N SER A 41 -18.79 7.93 -7.46
CA SER A 41 -19.70 8.86 -6.78
C SER A 41 -20.48 9.73 -7.77
N LEU A 42 -19.83 10.19 -8.85
CA LEU A 42 -20.48 10.88 -9.95
C LEU A 42 -21.52 9.99 -10.63
N MET A 43 -21.15 8.74 -10.91
CA MET A 43 -22.06 7.75 -11.50
C MET A 43 -23.27 7.47 -10.62
N SER A 44 -23.08 7.34 -9.30
CA SER A 44 -24.18 7.16 -8.34
C SER A 44 -25.13 8.36 -8.34
N THR A 45 -24.60 9.60 -8.34
CA THR A 45 -25.40 10.83 -8.42
C THR A 45 -26.23 10.89 -9.71
N LEU A 46 -25.61 10.56 -10.85
CA LEU A 46 -26.29 10.53 -12.13
C LEU A 46 -27.40 9.49 -12.16
N LYS A 47 -27.13 8.27 -11.68
CA LYS A 47 -28.15 7.20 -11.63
C LYS A 47 -29.35 7.60 -10.75
N ALA A 48 -29.10 8.25 -9.62
CA ALA A 48 -30.16 8.78 -8.76
C ALA A 48 -30.99 9.86 -9.47
N LYS A 49 -30.35 10.82 -10.16
CA LYS A 49 -31.03 11.85 -10.95
C LYS A 49 -31.79 11.30 -12.16
N GLY A 50 -31.32 10.19 -12.74
CA GLY A 50 -31.91 9.59 -13.94
C GLY A 50 -33.29 8.95 -13.73
N GLY A 51 -33.79 8.88 -12.49
CA GLY A 51 -35.13 8.35 -12.17
C GLY A 51 -35.32 6.87 -12.47
N ARG A 52 -34.24 6.14 -12.76
CA ARG A 52 -34.27 4.72 -13.13
C ARG A 52 -34.37 3.85 -11.89
N GLN A 53 -35.61 3.56 -11.49
CA GLN A 53 -35.93 2.64 -10.39
C GLN A 53 -35.64 1.17 -10.74
N ASP A 54 -35.42 0.86 -12.02
CA ASP A 54 -35.16 -0.50 -12.51
C ASP A 54 -33.69 -0.94 -12.36
N ILE A 55 -32.81 -0.04 -11.91
CA ILE A 55 -31.40 -0.33 -11.66
C ILE A 55 -31.10 -0.19 -10.18
N GLU A 56 -30.75 -1.30 -9.54
CA GLU A 56 -30.09 -1.25 -8.24
C GLU A 56 -28.66 -0.72 -8.44
N PHE A 57 -28.34 0.39 -7.77
CA PHE A 57 -26.98 0.86 -7.64
C PHE A 57 -26.67 1.15 -6.19
N ARG A 58 -25.38 1.07 -5.85
CA ARG A 58 -24.92 1.40 -4.51
C ARG A 58 -24.75 2.90 -4.41
N ASP A 59 -25.39 3.51 -3.42
CA ASP A 59 -25.17 4.91 -3.11
C ASP A 59 -23.72 5.14 -2.68
N ALA A 60 -23.13 6.20 -3.20
CA ALA A 60 -21.90 6.73 -2.65
C ALA A 60 -22.16 7.26 -1.24
N SER A 61 -21.18 7.13 -0.35
CA SER A 61 -21.29 7.74 0.98
C SER A 61 -21.40 9.26 0.84
N ALA A 62 -22.09 9.92 1.77
CA ALA A 62 -22.21 11.38 1.82
C ALA A 62 -20.84 12.08 1.70
N ALA A 63 -19.84 11.48 2.34
CA ALA A 63 -18.41 11.73 2.17
C ALA A 63 -17.93 11.93 0.74
N SER A 64 -18.10 10.86 -0.04
CA SER A 64 -17.51 10.74 -1.35
C SER A 64 -18.26 11.69 -2.29
N LEU A 65 -19.55 11.92 -2.03
CA LEU A 65 -20.36 12.92 -2.71
C LEU A 65 -19.90 14.35 -2.39
N GLN A 66 -19.58 14.65 -1.13
CA GLN A 66 -19.09 15.96 -0.72
C GLN A 66 -17.74 16.26 -1.36
N VAL A 67 -16.76 15.35 -1.22
CA VAL A 67 -15.44 15.50 -1.86
C VAL A 67 -15.56 15.63 -3.38
N MET A 68 -16.43 14.83 -4.01
CA MET A 68 -16.71 14.94 -5.46
C MET A 68 -17.32 16.31 -5.84
N ARG A 69 -18.15 16.93 -4.99
CA ARG A 69 -18.71 18.26 -5.25
C ARG A 69 -17.69 19.38 -5.05
N GLU A 70 -16.78 19.22 -4.11
CA GLU A 70 -15.72 20.18 -3.80
C GLU A 70 -14.68 20.29 -4.91
N VAL A 71 -14.48 19.25 -5.73
CA VAL A 71 -13.61 19.33 -6.91
C VAL A 71 -14.26 20.22 -7.98
N PRO A 72 -13.67 21.39 -8.30
CA PRO A 72 -14.21 22.28 -9.32
C PRO A 72 -14.35 21.57 -10.66
N VAL A 73 -15.38 21.92 -11.45
CA VAL A 73 -15.63 21.28 -12.75
C VAL A 73 -14.43 21.42 -13.69
N THR A 74 -13.77 22.58 -13.67
CA THR A 74 -12.54 22.89 -14.41
C THR A 74 -11.35 22.02 -13.99
N GLU A 75 -11.42 21.39 -12.82
CA GLU A 75 -10.36 20.52 -12.31
C GLU A 75 -10.56 19.02 -12.56
N ARG A 76 -11.73 18.64 -13.07
CA ARG A 76 -12.03 17.25 -13.35
C ARG A 76 -11.25 16.77 -14.59
N ALA A 77 -10.88 15.50 -14.60
CA ALA A 77 -10.05 14.93 -15.67
C ALA A 77 -10.69 15.03 -17.06
N GLY A 78 -12.03 14.98 -17.12
CA GLY A 78 -12.78 15.12 -18.37
C GLY A 78 -12.91 16.56 -18.87
N TYR A 79 -12.50 17.57 -18.10
CA TYR A 79 -12.55 18.96 -18.57
C TYR A 79 -11.52 19.17 -19.69
N PRO A 80 -11.81 19.93 -20.77
CA PRO A 80 -10.81 20.23 -21.80
C PRO A 80 -9.63 20.98 -21.19
N LEU A 81 -8.41 20.52 -21.45
CA LEU A 81 -7.19 21.17 -20.97
C LEU A 81 -6.90 22.46 -21.71
N ILE A 82 -7.32 22.56 -22.97
CA ILE A 82 -7.24 23.75 -23.80
C ILE A 82 -8.66 24.17 -24.17
N ARG A 83 -8.97 25.45 -24.05
CA ARG A 83 -10.25 26.04 -24.46
C ARG A 83 -10.01 26.88 -25.70
N VAL A 84 -10.45 26.39 -26.84
CA VAL A 84 -10.44 27.17 -28.10
C VAL A 84 -11.48 28.28 -27.98
N GLU A 85 -11.19 29.47 -28.52
CA GLU A 85 -12.15 30.57 -28.58
C GLU A 85 -13.46 30.10 -29.25
N GLY A 86 -14.60 30.46 -28.66
CA GLY A 86 -15.91 30.00 -29.14
C GLY A 86 -16.29 28.56 -28.77
N SER A 87 -15.44 27.81 -28.06
CA SER A 87 -15.78 26.45 -27.62
C SER A 87 -16.95 26.43 -26.62
N ALA A 88 -17.82 25.42 -26.74
CA ALA A 88 -18.99 25.25 -25.89
C ALA A 88 -18.60 25.06 -24.42
N ASP A 89 -19.27 25.75 -23.50
CA ASP A 89 -18.99 25.65 -22.06
C ASP A 89 -19.28 24.22 -21.55
N PRO A 90 -18.33 23.54 -20.87
CA PRO A 90 -18.56 22.23 -20.28
C PRO A 90 -19.68 22.17 -19.25
N ALA A 91 -20.06 23.30 -18.64
CA ALA A 91 -21.24 23.40 -17.78
C ALA A 91 -22.57 23.30 -18.57
N GLU A 92 -22.54 23.67 -19.85
CA GLU A 92 -23.71 23.69 -20.74
C GLU A 92 -23.78 22.47 -21.66
N TRP A 93 -22.85 21.52 -21.53
CA TRP A 93 -22.84 20.34 -22.39
C TRP A 93 -24.17 19.57 -22.34
N ARG A 94 -24.69 19.32 -23.54
CA ARG A 94 -25.93 18.59 -23.79
C ARG A 94 -25.71 17.62 -24.95
N THR A 95 -26.37 16.47 -24.92
CA THR A 95 -26.44 15.60 -26.09
C THR A 95 -27.36 16.17 -27.16
N LYS A 96 -27.35 15.60 -28.38
CA LYS A 96 -28.31 15.96 -29.45
C LYS A 96 -29.77 15.83 -29.00
N GLU A 97 -30.05 14.95 -28.04
CA GLU A 97 -31.38 14.77 -27.44
C GLU A 97 -31.66 15.73 -26.27
N GLY A 98 -30.82 16.74 -26.04
CA GLY A 98 -30.99 17.73 -24.96
C GLY A 98 -30.64 17.23 -23.55
N LYS A 99 -29.96 16.07 -23.42
CA LYS A 99 -29.61 15.54 -22.09
C LYS A 99 -28.34 16.17 -21.55
N GLU A 100 -28.37 16.58 -20.29
CA GLU A 100 -27.19 17.06 -19.55
C GLU A 100 -26.05 16.02 -19.59
N VAL A 101 -24.85 16.53 -19.86
CA VAL A 101 -23.59 15.79 -19.79
C VAL A 101 -22.74 16.42 -18.69
N LEU A 102 -22.42 15.66 -17.64
CA LEU A 102 -21.55 16.14 -16.57
C LEU A 102 -20.09 15.79 -16.88
N VAL A 103 -19.17 16.71 -16.60
CA VAL A 103 -17.73 16.49 -16.77
C VAL A 103 -17.25 15.32 -15.89
N ASP A 104 -16.56 14.36 -16.51
CA ASP A 104 -16.12 13.10 -15.88
C ASP A 104 -14.87 13.31 -15.00
N PHE A 105 -14.72 12.48 -13.96
CA PHE A 105 -13.48 12.36 -13.16
C PHE A 105 -12.44 11.46 -13.82
N LYS A 106 -12.79 10.83 -14.95
CA LYS A 106 -11.89 10.05 -15.78
C LYS A 106 -11.68 10.74 -17.13
N ARG A 107 -10.61 10.35 -17.80
CA ARG A 107 -10.33 10.77 -19.18
C ARG A 107 -9.77 9.60 -19.97
N ALA A 108 -10.20 9.45 -21.21
CA ALA A 108 -9.63 8.49 -22.13
C ALA A 108 -8.18 8.87 -22.47
N TRP A 109 -7.31 7.87 -22.60
CA TRP A 109 -5.87 8.06 -22.81
C TRP A 109 -5.48 8.60 -24.18
N TRP A 110 -6.44 8.64 -25.09
CA TRP A 110 -6.27 9.10 -26.47
C TRP A 110 -6.92 10.47 -26.71
N LEU A 111 -7.65 11.02 -25.73
CA LEU A 111 -8.49 12.19 -25.95
C LEU A 111 -7.65 13.47 -26.02
N PRO A 112 -7.73 14.25 -27.13
CA PRO A 112 -6.99 15.50 -27.29
C PRO A 112 -7.28 16.53 -26.20
N ASP A 113 -6.37 17.48 -26.03
CA ASP A 113 -6.42 18.48 -24.96
C ASP A 113 -7.58 19.47 -25.10
N ASP A 114 -7.98 19.81 -26.32
CA ASP A 114 -9.14 20.65 -26.64
C ASP A 114 -10.49 19.91 -26.56
N TRP A 115 -10.45 18.57 -26.44
CA TRP A 115 -11.64 17.75 -26.29
C TRP A 115 -11.99 17.49 -24.82
N GLY A 116 -13.28 17.23 -24.60
CA GLY A 116 -13.85 16.91 -23.30
C GLY A 116 -14.27 15.45 -23.15
N GLN A 117 -14.35 14.97 -21.91
CA GLN A 117 -15.03 13.73 -21.56
C GLN A 117 -16.14 14.02 -20.54
N GLY A 118 -17.31 13.50 -20.82
CA GLY A 118 -18.46 13.62 -19.94
C GLY A 118 -19.17 12.30 -19.69
N VAL A 119 -20.13 12.35 -18.78
CA VAL A 119 -21.02 11.24 -18.46
C VAL A 119 -22.46 11.75 -18.47
N LYS A 120 -23.36 10.98 -19.10
CA LYS A 120 -24.81 11.26 -19.11
C LYS A 120 -25.64 10.05 -18.70
N CYS A 121 -26.89 10.29 -18.29
CA CYS A 121 -27.85 9.22 -17.98
C CYS A 121 -28.44 8.58 -19.24
N THR A 122 -28.58 7.25 -19.24
CA THR A 122 -29.25 6.55 -20.34
C THR A 122 -30.77 6.73 -20.29
N ASN A 123 -31.44 6.60 -21.44
CA ASN A 123 -32.91 6.46 -21.44
C ASN A 123 -33.28 5.09 -20.86
N ARG A 124 -34.49 4.99 -20.31
CA ARG A 124 -35.11 3.69 -20.06
C ARG A 124 -35.34 3.05 -21.43
N THR A 125 -34.69 1.93 -21.71
CA THR A 125 -34.94 1.13 -22.91
C THR A 125 -35.72 -0.11 -22.51
N ALA A 126 -36.66 -0.55 -23.35
CA ALA A 126 -37.53 -1.70 -23.06
C ALA A 126 -36.75 -3.03 -22.85
N HIS A 127 -35.48 -3.08 -23.28
CA HIS A 127 -34.64 -4.28 -23.24
C HIS A 127 -33.55 -4.28 -22.16
N SER A 128 -33.45 -3.26 -21.30
CA SER A 128 -32.43 -3.25 -20.25
C SER A 128 -32.81 -4.15 -19.07
N THR A 129 -32.64 -5.46 -19.22
CA THR A 129 -32.73 -6.41 -18.11
C THR A 129 -31.33 -6.69 -17.57
N GLY A 130 -30.96 -6.08 -16.44
CA GLY A 130 -29.73 -6.43 -15.70
C GLY A 130 -28.81 -5.27 -15.30
N THR A 131 -28.83 -4.97 -13.99
CA THR A 131 -27.79 -4.55 -13.01
C THR A 131 -26.60 -3.63 -13.35
N SER A 132 -26.28 -3.26 -14.60
CA SER A 132 -25.08 -2.43 -14.88
C SER A 132 -25.29 -1.20 -15.77
N GLY A 133 -26.48 -1.03 -16.34
CA GLY A 133 -26.82 0.15 -17.14
C GLY A 133 -26.92 1.44 -16.31
N GLY A 134 -27.31 2.52 -16.97
CA GLY A 134 -27.75 3.77 -16.33
C GLY A 134 -26.96 5.01 -16.74
N THR A 135 -25.73 4.85 -17.23
CA THR A 135 -24.87 5.98 -17.65
C THR A 135 -24.06 5.64 -18.90
N TYR A 136 -23.79 6.63 -19.75
CA TYR A 136 -22.82 6.55 -20.86
C TYR A 136 -21.70 7.56 -20.65
N THR A 137 -20.46 7.12 -20.87
CA THR A 137 -19.32 8.01 -21.08
C THR A 137 -19.33 8.49 -22.53
N VAL A 138 -19.09 9.78 -22.74
CA VAL A 138 -19.10 10.43 -24.05
C VAL A 138 -17.88 11.31 -24.22
N ALA A 139 -17.37 11.42 -25.44
CA ALA A 139 -16.43 12.46 -25.84
C ALA A 139 -17.21 13.69 -26.32
N MET A 140 -16.71 14.88 -25.98
CA MET A 140 -17.30 16.16 -26.30
C MET A 140 -16.31 16.95 -27.16
N SER A 141 -16.71 17.36 -28.37
CA SER A 141 -15.87 18.21 -29.22
C SER A 141 -15.82 19.65 -28.69
N PRO A 142 -14.88 20.48 -29.17
CA PRO A 142 -14.84 21.90 -28.84
C PRO A 142 -16.17 22.62 -29.14
N GLU A 143 -16.91 22.21 -30.17
CA GLU A 143 -18.21 22.78 -30.53
C GLU A 143 -19.38 22.27 -29.67
N GLY A 144 -19.11 21.39 -28.70
CA GLY A 144 -20.13 20.81 -27.82
C GLY A 144 -20.87 19.60 -28.42
N LEU A 145 -20.37 19.02 -29.53
CA LEU A 145 -20.97 17.83 -30.12
C LEU A 145 -20.58 16.57 -29.33
N THR A 146 -21.54 15.67 -29.15
CA THR A 146 -21.37 14.43 -28.37
C THR A 146 -21.05 13.23 -29.26
N PHE A 147 -20.04 12.45 -28.86
CA PHE A 147 -19.62 11.22 -29.53
C PHE A 147 -19.53 10.05 -28.53
N TYR A 148 -20.03 8.88 -28.91
CA TYR A 148 -20.01 7.68 -28.05
C TYR A 148 -18.83 6.75 -28.36
N HIS A 149 -18.30 6.84 -29.59
CA HIS A 149 -17.22 6.01 -30.05
C HIS A 149 -16.06 6.89 -30.52
N ARG A 150 -14.86 6.40 -30.28
CA ARG A 150 -13.61 7.07 -30.67
C ARG A 150 -13.55 7.34 -32.19
N HIS A 151 -13.90 6.36 -33.01
CA HIS A 151 -13.81 6.51 -34.47
C HIS A 151 -14.75 7.59 -35.03
N ASP A 152 -15.91 7.81 -34.42
CA ASP A 152 -16.82 8.89 -34.82
C ASP A 152 -16.24 10.26 -34.44
N ALA A 153 -15.62 10.35 -33.26
CA ALA A 153 -14.94 11.55 -32.82
C ALA A 153 -13.70 11.86 -33.70
N GLU A 154 -12.92 10.85 -34.06
CA GLU A 154 -11.79 10.96 -35.00
C GLU A 154 -12.24 11.38 -36.40
N LYS A 155 -13.35 10.81 -36.89
CA LYS A 155 -13.95 11.21 -38.17
C LYS A 155 -14.38 12.68 -38.16
N HIS A 156 -14.97 13.16 -37.07
CA HIS A 156 -15.32 14.57 -36.89
C HIS A 156 -14.08 15.45 -36.82
N ALA A 157 -13.08 15.04 -36.03
CA ALA A 157 -11.83 15.76 -35.86
C ALA A 157 -10.97 15.78 -37.13
N SER A 158 -11.20 14.86 -38.07
CA SER A 158 -10.39 14.66 -39.28
C SER A 158 -8.94 14.25 -39.00
N TYR A 159 -8.68 13.67 -37.82
CA TYR A 159 -7.38 13.07 -37.46
C TYR A 159 -7.53 11.94 -36.43
N THR A 160 -6.48 11.13 -36.31
CA THR A 160 -6.45 9.98 -35.39
C THR A 160 -6.05 10.41 -33.98
N PHE A 161 -6.81 9.97 -32.99
CA PHE A 161 -6.54 10.22 -31.58
C PHE A 161 -5.46 9.27 -31.06
N THR A 162 -4.28 9.77 -30.70
CA THR A 162 -3.16 8.91 -30.29
C THR A 162 -2.89 9.01 -28.79
N ARG A 163 -2.06 8.11 -28.27
CA ARG A 163 -1.61 8.18 -26.87
C ARG A 163 -0.84 9.47 -26.58
N GLU A 164 -0.08 9.95 -27.56
CA GLU A 164 0.71 11.17 -27.41
C GLU A 164 -0.20 12.40 -27.32
N ILE A 165 -1.22 12.47 -28.17
CA ILE A 165 -2.22 13.54 -28.14
C ILE A 165 -2.99 13.57 -26.82
N GLY A 166 -3.32 12.41 -26.24
CA GLY A 166 -4.03 12.33 -24.95
C GLY A 166 -3.14 12.35 -23.70
N ARG A 167 -1.83 12.58 -23.84
CA ARG A 167 -0.84 12.47 -22.75
C ARG A 167 -1.13 13.42 -21.60
N ASN A 168 -1.33 14.70 -21.87
CA ASN A 168 -1.59 15.72 -20.83
C ASN A 168 -2.90 15.41 -20.09
N GLY A 169 -3.90 14.95 -20.84
CA GLY A 169 -5.14 14.42 -20.28
C GLY A 169 -4.94 13.28 -19.27
N GLN A 170 -4.02 12.36 -19.54
CA GLN A 170 -3.65 11.30 -18.58
C GLN A 170 -2.88 11.82 -17.38
N ILE A 171 -2.01 12.81 -17.57
CA ILE A 171 -1.31 13.50 -16.47
C ILE A 171 -2.33 14.13 -15.51
N ARG A 172 -3.29 14.90 -16.04
CA ARG A 172 -4.38 15.50 -15.24
C ARG A 172 -5.20 14.45 -14.50
N ALA A 173 -5.55 13.35 -15.18
CA ALA A 173 -6.27 12.25 -14.55
C ALA A 173 -5.47 11.60 -13.41
N ALA A 174 -4.16 11.43 -13.58
CA ALA A 174 -3.27 10.89 -12.56
C ALA A 174 -3.13 11.83 -11.35
N GLN A 175 -3.00 13.14 -11.58
CA GLN A 175 -3.00 14.17 -10.53
C GLN A 175 -4.28 14.13 -9.71
N LEU A 176 -5.45 14.06 -10.37
CA LEU A 176 -6.73 13.99 -9.67
C LEU A 176 -6.87 12.72 -8.83
N GLN A 177 -6.46 11.56 -9.38
CA GLN A 177 -6.43 10.31 -8.63
C GLN A 177 -5.41 10.33 -7.48
N ALA A 178 -4.31 11.06 -7.62
CA ALA A 178 -3.34 11.24 -6.55
C ALA A 178 -3.95 12.05 -5.40
N THR A 179 -4.58 13.19 -5.69
CA THR A 179 -5.32 14.00 -4.71
C THR A 179 -6.40 13.18 -4.01
N GLU A 180 -7.17 12.40 -4.77
CA GLU A 180 -8.16 11.47 -4.21
C GLU A 180 -7.51 10.50 -3.22
N ASN A 181 -6.42 9.82 -3.60
CA ASN A 181 -5.76 8.87 -2.69
C ASN A 181 -5.19 9.53 -1.43
N ILE A 182 -4.65 10.75 -1.54
CA ILE A 182 -4.19 11.53 -0.38
C ILE A 182 -5.36 11.78 0.57
N GLN A 183 -6.49 12.28 0.03
CA GLN A 183 -7.69 12.55 0.83
C GLN A 183 -8.22 11.28 1.52
N LEU A 184 -8.20 10.15 0.82
CA LEU A 184 -8.59 8.87 1.40
C LEU A 184 -7.64 8.41 2.51
N ALA A 185 -6.34 8.59 2.34
CA ALA A 185 -5.37 8.28 3.38
C ALA A 185 -5.56 9.18 4.61
N ARG A 186 -5.79 10.48 4.41
CA ARG A 186 -6.08 11.46 5.47
C ARG A 186 -7.39 11.12 6.22
N GLN A 187 -8.42 10.73 5.49
CA GLN A 187 -9.69 10.31 6.08
C GLN A 187 -9.55 9.05 6.94
N GLN A 188 -8.77 8.07 6.46
CA GLN A 188 -8.45 6.86 7.23
C GLN A 188 -7.70 7.20 8.52
N ILE A 189 -6.75 8.16 8.48
CA ILE A 189 -6.02 8.59 9.68
C ILE A 189 -6.97 9.14 10.73
N LYS A 190 -7.93 10.01 10.35
CA LYS A 190 -8.84 10.66 11.30
C LYS A 190 -10.03 9.79 11.75
N ASP A 191 -10.13 8.54 11.28
CA ASP A 191 -11.29 7.65 11.50
C ASP A 191 -12.63 8.32 11.16
N LEU A 192 -12.64 9.31 10.26
CA LEU A 192 -13.85 10.06 9.95
C LEU A 192 -14.82 9.15 9.19
N ASP A 193 -16.08 9.20 9.60
CA ASP A 193 -17.14 8.34 9.08
C ASP A 193 -17.49 8.58 7.62
N GLY A 194 -16.76 9.50 6.99
CA GLY A 194 -17.02 9.96 5.64
C GLY A 194 -17.46 11.40 5.60
N SER A 195 -18.28 11.87 6.54
CA SER A 195 -19.00 13.13 6.39
C SER A 195 -18.11 14.40 6.35
N SER A 196 -16.80 14.28 6.55
CA SER A 196 -15.90 15.42 6.63
C SER A 196 -15.50 15.96 5.25
N PRO A 197 -15.45 17.30 5.07
CA PRO A 197 -14.96 17.94 3.84
C PRO A 197 -13.48 17.62 3.59
N PHE A 198 -12.92 18.15 2.49
CA PHE A 198 -11.50 18.12 2.18
C PHE A 198 -10.61 18.22 3.44
N ILE A 199 -9.80 17.19 3.68
CA ILE A 199 -8.99 17.05 4.88
C ILE A 199 -7.59 17.58 4.56
N GLY A 200 -7.26 18.71 5.17
CA GLY A 200 -5.90 19.27 5.17
C GLY A 200 -4.94 18.50 6.08
N VAL A 201 -3.73 19.02 6.21
CA VAL A 201 -2.80 18.62 7.28
C VAL A 201 -3.16 19.31 8.59
N ASP A 202 -2.81 18.72 9.73
CA ASP A 202 -2.93 19.42 11.01
C ASP A 202 -1.90 20.57 11.08
N SER A 203 -2.27 21.67 11.73
CA SER A 203 -1.40 22.86 11.83
C SER A 203 -0.05 22.55 12.49
N ASP A 204 1.00 23.17 11.97
CA ASP A 204 2.39 23.07 12.44
C ASP A 204 2.48 23.30 13.96
N LYS A 205 1.79 24.35 14.43
CA LYS A 205 1.74 24.73 15.85
C LYS A 205 1.32 23.56 16.73
N SER A 206 0.24 22.85 16.36
CA SER A 206 -0.30 21.75 17.17
C SER A 206 0.66 20.54 17.25
N LEU A 207 1.45 20.31 16.21
CA LEU A 207 2.47 19.26 16.21
C LEU A 207 3.70 19.69 17.03
N PHE A 208 4.16 20.93 16.86
CA PHE A 208 5.37 21.44 17.53
C PHE A 208 5.16 21.74 19.02
N GLU A 209 3.93 21.85 19.50
CA GLU A 209 3.61 21.86 20.93
C GLU A 209 4.08 20.57 21.65
N ILE A 210 4.20 19.45 20.92
CA ILE A 210 4.69 18.15 21.44
C ILE A 210 6.21 18.15 21.67
N LEU A 211 6.95 19.05 21.01
CA LEU A 211 8.38 19.20 21.19
C LEU A 211 8.69 19.83 22.55
N SER A 212 9.79 19.43 23.19
CA SER A 212 10.29 20.10 24.39
C SER A 212 10.73 21.53 24.07
N PRO A 213 10.86 22.43 25.08
CA PRO A 213 11.37 23.78 24.84
C PRO A 213 12.74 23.81 24.13
N ASN A 214 13.63 22.86 24.43
CA ASN A 214 14.94 22.77 23.78
C ASN A 214 14.83 22.29 22.33
N GLU A 215 13.96 21.31 22.06
CA GLU A 215 13.71 20.83 20.69
C GLU A 215 13.05 21.92 19.83
N ARG A 216 12.10 22.69 20.37
CA ARG A 216 11.44 23.78 19.63
C ARG A 216 12.41 24.86 19.16
N LYS A 217 13.47 25.15 19.93
CA LYS A 217 14.53 26.09 19.53
C LYS A 217 15.33 25.59 18.32
N CYS A 218 15.25 24.30 18.00
CA CYS A 218 15.97 23.69 16.90
C CYS A 218 15.13 23.52 15.63
N ILE A 219 13.87 24.00 15.61
CA ILE A 219 13.06 24.03 14.39
C ILE A 219 13.72 25.00 13.40
N VAL A 220 13.90 24.55 12.15
CA VAL A 220 14.44 25.38 11.06
C VAL A 220 13.38 25.63 9.99
N GLN A 221 13.63 26.59 9.12
CA GLN A 221 12.69 26.93 8.06
C GLN A 221 12.72 25.89 6.95
N LYS A 222 11.64 25.80 6.17
CA LYS A 222 11.52 24.80 5.11
C LYS A 222 12.57 25.00 4.00
N GLU A 223 13.05 26.23 3.83
CA GLU A 223 14.08 26.63 2.87
C GLU A 223 15.46 26.07 3.21
N ASP A 224 15.70 25.70 4.48
CA ASP A 224 16.95 25.11 4.98
C ASP A 224 17.06 23.61 4.67
N PHE A 225 16.04 23.03 4.03
CA PHE A 225 16.02 21.64 3.60
C PHE A 225 16.16 21.52 2.08
N HIS A 226 16.82 20.45 1.66
CA HIS A 226 16.83 19.97 0.29
C HIS A 226 15.98 18.70 0.22
N PHE A 227 14.79 18.80 -0.38
CA PHE A 227 13.87 17.67 -0.52
C PHE A 227 14.18 16.90 -1.81
N CYS A 228 14.56 15.64 -1.64
CA CYS A 228 15.06 14.75 -2.69
C CYS A 228 14.13 13.54 -2.81
N VAL A 229 13.48 13.35 -3.96
CA VAL A 229 12.71 12.14 -4.23
C VAL A 229 13.54 11.22 -5.10
N VAL A 230 13.82 10.01 -4.60
CA VAL A 230 14.59 9.01 -5.35
C VAL A 230 13.62 8.05 -6.04
N SER A 231 13.64 8.03 -7.37
CA SER A 231 12.65 7.30 -8.17
C SER A 231 13.24 6.85 -9.49
N ALA A 232 12.70 5.79 -10.10
CA ALA A 232 13.13 5.36 -11.43
C ALA A 232 12.04 4.53 -12.12
N ARG A 233 11.91 4.71 -13.44
CA ARG A 233 11.09 3.88 -14.34
C ARG A 233 9.60 3.82 -13.98
N ARG A 234 9.05 4.90 -13.43
CA ARG A 234 7.62 4.98 -13.07
C ARG A 234 6.80 5.95 -13.91
N ALA A 235 7.43 6.95 -14.52
CA ALA A 235 6.75 8.00 -15.29
C ALA A 235 6.08 7.51 -16.58
N THR A 236 6.29 6.26 -17.02
CA THR A 236 5.71 5.72 -18.26
C THR A 236 4.43 4.93 -18.09
N ASN A 237 4.08 4.54 -16.85
CA ASN A 237 2.88 3.76 -16.56
C ASN A 237 1.90 4.54 -15.67
N PRO A 238 0.57 4.42 -15.88
CA PRO A 238 -0.42 5.24 -15.18
C PRO A 238 -0.36 5.15 -13.66
N GLN A 239 -0.03 3.96 -13.14
CA GLN A 239 0.08 3.72 -11.71
C GLN A 239 1.28 4.47 -11.10
N GLY A 240 2.43 4.44 -11.78
CA GLY A 240 3.64 5.14 -11.38
C GLY A 240 3.48 6.66 -11.48
N VAL A 241 2.88 7.17 -12.56
CA VAL A 241 2.58 8.61 -12.71
C VAL A 241 1.66 9.10 -11.58
N ARG A 242 0.64 8.32 -11.21
CA ARG A 242 -0.22 8.64 -10.06
C ARG A 242 0.60 8.72 -8.77
N ASP A 243 1.46 7.74 -8.52
CA ASP A 243 2.24 7.69 -7.28
C ASP A 243 3.21 8.88 -7.17
N ILE A 244 3.89 9.22 -8.27
CA ILE A 244 4.71 10.43 -8.41
C ILE A 244 3.92 11.67 -8.00
N PHE A 245 2.72 11.86 -8.54
CA PHE A 245 1.89 13.01 -8.20
C PHE A 245 1.36 12.98 -6.76
N MET A 246 1.24 11.82 -6.11
CA MET A 246 0.88 11.78 -4.68
C MET A 246 1.94 12.47 -3.84
N VAL A 247 3.23 12.21 -4.11
CA VAL A 247 4.33 12.81 -3.36
C VAL A 247 4.55 14.27 -3.79
N GLN A 248 4.54 14.54 -5.11
CA GLN A 248 4.68 15.90 -5.64
C GLN A 248 3.63 16.86 -5.05
N SER A 249 2.34 16.48 -5.10
CA SER A 249 1.25 17.34 -4.63
C SER A 249 1.36 17.65 -3.14
N GLN A 250 1.77 16.70 -2.30
CA GLN A 250 1.91 16.93 -0.85
C GLN A 250 3.09 17.86 -0.52
N LEU A 251 4.18 17.82 -1.29
CA LEU A 251 5.30 18.74 -1.12
C LEU A 251 4.94 20.15 -1.62
N VAL A 252 4.26 20.25 -2.77
CA VAL A 252 3.78 21.54 -3.30
C VAL A 252 2.73 22.16 -2.38
N GLU A 253 1.80 21.38 -1.83
CA GLU A 253 0.83 21.84 -0.80
C GLU A 253 1.56 22.38 0.44
N ALA A 254 2.71 21.81 0.80
CA ALA A 254 3.58 22.31 1.87
C ALA A 254 4.50 23.47 1.43
N GLY A 255 4.36 23.94 0.19
CA GLY A 255 5.11 25.05 -0.38
C GLY A 255 6.59 24.74 -0.62
N VAL A 256 6.91 23.51 -1.04
CA VAL A 256 8.25 23.06 -1.43
C VAL A 256 8.20 22.31 -2.77
N THR A 257 9.17 22.58 -3.63
CA THR A 257 9.38 21.81 -4.87
C THR A 257 10.56 20.86 -4.70
N PRO A 258 10.38 19.53 -4.75
CA PRO A 258 11.48 18.60 -4.62
C PRO A 258 12.33 18.49 -5.89
N THR A 259 13.56 18.04 -5.72
CA THR A 259 14.39 17.53 -6.81
C THR A 259 14.22 16.01 -6.93
N TRP A 260 13.96 15.53 -8.13
CA TRP A 260 13.77 14.11 -8.45
C TRP A 260 15.07 13.50 -8.98
N TYR A 261 15.65 12.58 -8.23
CA TYR A 261 16.87 11.88 -8.63
C TYR A 261 16.48 10.57 -9.32
N VAL A 262 16.76 10.49 -10.62
CA VAL A 262 16.31 9.39 -11.48
C VAL A 262 17.46 8.74 -12.26
N ASP A 263 17.23 7.54 -12.80
CA ASP A 263 18.17 6.97 -13.77
C ASP A 263 18.12 7.75 -15.09
N GLU A 264 19.22 7.69 -15.85
CA GLU A 264 19.38 8.45 -17.10
C GLU A 264 18.25 8.14 -18.10
N GLN A 265 17.79 6.89 -18.15
CA GLN A 265 16.70 6.47 -19.04
C GLN A 265 15.35 7.08 -18.67
N SER A 266 15.15 7.47 -17.40
CA SER A 266 13.91 8.03 -16.90
C SER A 266 13.85 9.55 -16.97
N LEU A 267 14.98 10.25 -17.22
CA LEU A 267 15.06 11.70 -17.09
C LEU A 267 13.99 12.44 -17.91
N SER A 268 13.93 12.16 -19.21
CA SER A 268 12.97 12.82 -20.13
C SER A 268 11.52 12.55 -19.72
N ASP A 269 11.21 11.33 -19.30
CA ASP A 269 9.84 10.99 -18.88
C ASP A 269 9.42 11.76 -17.63
N TYR A 270 10.30 11.94 -16.64
CA TYR A 270 9.97 12.72 -15.44
C TYR A 270 9.89 14.23 -15.74
N GLN A 271 10.78 14.75 -16.58
CA GLN A 271 10.73 16.14 -17.04
C GLN A 271 9.43 16.43 -17.81
N SER A 272 8.96 15.48 -18.62
CA SER A 272 7.67 15.61 -19.33
C SER A 272 6.44 15.69 -18.42
N LEU A 273 6.58 15.29 -17.15
CA LEU A 273 5.54 15.46 -16.12
C LEU A 273 5.62 16.83 -15.43
N GLY A 274 6.56 17.70 -15.83
CA GLY A 274 6.82 19.01 -15.22
C GLY A 274 7.66 18.96 -13.94
N LEU A 275 8.40 17.86 -13.71
CA LEU A 275 9.19 17.67 -12.49
C LEU A 275 10.61 18.21 -12.66
N THR A 276 11.16 18.78 -11.58
CA THR A 276 12.60 19.11 -11.50
C THR A 276 13.40 17.83 -11.30
N ALA A 277 13.75 17.15 -12.40
CA ALA A 277 14.46 15.87 -12.39
C ALA A 277 15.92 15.99 -12.86
N VAL A 278 16.81 15.21 -12.23
CA VAL A 278 18.25 15.13 -12.52
C VAL A 278 18.70 13.66 -12.57
N VAL A 279 19.79 13.40 -13.29
CA VAL A 279 20.38 12.05 -13.39
C VAL A 279 21.17 11.75 -12.12
N GLY A 280 20.63 10.86 -11.28
CA GLY A 280 21.29 10.36 -10.06
C GLY A 280 21.99 9.01 -10.23
N GLY A 281 21.72 8.29 -11.32
CA GLY A 281 22.22 6.92 -11.52
C GLY A 281 21.31 5.86 -10.89
N ARG A 282 21.89 4.80 -10.32
CA ARG A 282 21.11 3.75 -9.65
C ARG A 282 20.72 4.18 -8.23
N LEU A 283 19.96 3.34 -7.52
CA LEU A 283 19.39 3.67 -6.20
C LEU A 283 20.42 4.29 -5.23
N THR A 284 21.55 3.63 -4.98
CA THR A 284 22.56 4.12 -4.04
C THR A 284 23.32 5.34 -4.56
N ASP A 285 23.60 5.38 -5.88
CA ASP A 285 24.22 6.53 -6.54
C ASP A 285 23.34 7.79 -6.40
N ALA A 286 22.04 7.65 -6.68
CA ALA A 286 21.05 8.72 -6.59
C ALA A 286 20.88 9.23 -5.16
N ARG A 287 20.86 8.31 -4.18
CA ARG A 287 20.84 8.67 -2.75
C ARG A 287 22.11 9.41 -2.32
N ASN A 288 23.29 9.02 -2.83
CA ASN A 288 24.54 9.71 -2.52
C ASN A 288 24.59 11.10 -3.17
N MET A 289 24.20 11.22 -4.43
CA MET A 289 24.12 12.51 -5.12
C MET A 289 23.17 13.47 -4.40
N ALA A 290 22.04 12.99 -3.89
CA ALA A 290 21.12 13.78 -3.08
C ALA A 290 21.76 14.31 -1.78
N LEU A 291 22.67 13.56 -1.16
CA LEU A 291 23.44 14.01 0.02
C LEU A 291 24.47 15.06 -0.38
N ASP A 292 25.21 14.82 -1.47
CA ASP A 292 26.26 15.71 -1.97
C ASP A 292 25.68 17.07 -2.40
N ASP A 293 24.52 17.06 -3.07
CA ASP A 293 23.82 18.28 -3.47
C ASP A 293 23.31 19.06 -2.24
N ALA A 294 22.75 18.38 -1.25
CA ALA A 294 22.32 19.03 -0.01
C ALA A 294 23.50 19.68 0.72
N GLU A 295 24.62 18.98 0.81
CA GLU A 295 25.86 19.50 1.40
C GLU A 295 26.39 20.71 0.63
N ARG A 296 26.45 20.63 -0.72
CA ARG A 296 26.84 21.76 -1.57
C ARG A 296 25.93 22.98 -1.41
N LEU A 297 24.63 22.76 -1.16
CA LEU A 297 23.66 23.82 -0.91
C LEU A 297 23.67 24.33 0.53
N GLY A 298 24.43 23.70 1.44
CA GLY A 298 24.41 24.03 2.88
C GLY A 298 23.09 23.70 3.56
N LYS A 299 22.35 22.71 3.04
CA LYS A 299 21.00 22.34 3.49
C LYS A 299 20.96 20.95 4.14
N VAL A 300 19.92 20.71 4.93
CA VAL A 300 19.62 19.37 5.46
C VAL A 300 18.99 18.52 4.36
N CYS A 301 19.52 17.33 4.11
CA CYS A 301 18.99 16.44 3.09
C CYS A 301 17.74 15.72 3.62
N VAL A 302 16.63 15.77 2.88
CA VAL A 302 15.44 14.95 3.14
C VAL A 302 15.24 14.02 1.95
N GLN A 303 15.37 12.71 2.15
CA GLN A 303 15.13 11.74 1.08
C GLN A 303 13.79 11.05 1.26
N LEU A 304 13.03 10.95 0.17
CA LEU A 304 11.69 10.38 0.14
C LEU A 304 11.54 9.33 -0.97
N SER A 305 10.75 8.30 -0.71
CA SER A 305 10.18 7.42 -1.74
C SER A 305 9.03 8.12 -2.48
N ASP A 306 8.78 7.67 -3.70
CA ASP A 306 7.83 8.24 -4.66
C ASP A 306 6.38 7.72 -4.54
N ASP A 307 6.06 6.93 -3.52
CA ASP A 307 4.77 6.26 -3.35
C ASP A 307 4.12 6.49 -1.98
N ILE A 308 4.56 7.53 -1.28
CA ILE A 308 4.04 7.88 0.05
C ILE A 308 2.73 8.66 -0.10
N SER A 309 1.65 8.11 0.45
CA SER A 309 0.32 8.71 0.40
C SER A 309 -0.04 9.57 1.61
N ALA A 310 0.63 9.36 2.76
CA ALA A 310 0.47 10.19 3.95
C ALA A 310 1.56 9.94 5.00
N TRP A 311 1.77 10.95 5.86
CA TRP A 311 2.51 10.86 7.12
C TRP A 311 1.52 11.00 8.28
N GLU A 312 1.62 10.08 9.24
CA GLU A 312 0.81 10.10 10.45
C GLU A 312 1.72 10.18 11.67
N TYR A 313 1.39 11.03 12.63
CA TYR A 313 1.99 11.00 13.97
C TYR A 313 0.93 10.73 15.03
N ARG A 314 1.24 9.86 15.99
CA ARG A 314 0.36 9.58 17.14
C ARG A 314 0.96 10.06 18.44
N HIS A 315 0.24 10.90 19.16
CA HIS A 315 0.63 11.40 20.47
C HIS A 315 -0.30 10.90 21.57
N GLY A 316 0.27 10.32 22.62
CA GLY A 316 -0.50 9.77 23.74
C GLY A 316 0.40 9.07 24.73
N GLU A 317 -0.18 8.65 25.86
CA GLU A 317 0.54 7.92 26.91
C GLU A 317 1.03 6.55 26.43
N ARG A 318 2.06 6.03 27.11
CA ARG A 318 2.54 4.67 26.87
C ARG A 318 1.57 3.66 27.44
N ALA A 319 1.56 2.46 26.86
CA ALA A 319 0.85 1.34 27.47
C ALA A 319 1.50 0.98 28.82
N ALA A 320 0.67 0.70 29.82
CA ALA A 320 1.14 0.35 31.16
C ALA A 320 2.03 -0.91 31.21
N ALA A 321 1.87 -1.81 30.24
CA ALA A 321 2.72 -2.99 30.08
C ALA A 321 2.89 -3.38 28.60
N LYS A 322 3.90 -4.22 28.33
CA LYS A 322 4.20 -4.75 26.99
C LYS A 322 3.25 -5.89 26.60
N ASN A 323 1.96 -5.58 26.48
CA ASN A 323 0.90 -6.49 26.02
C ASN A 323 0.21 -5.89 24.78
N ASP A 324 -0.06 -6.70 23.75
CA ASP A 324 -0.69 -6.27 22.50
C ASP A 324 -2.04 -5.56 22.77
N ASP A 325 -2.86 -6.02 23.72
CA ASP A 325 -4.15 -5.38 24.03
C ASP A 325 -3.99 -3.97 24.60
N LEU A 326 -3.10 -3.79 25.58
CA LEU A 326 -2.83 -2.49 26.20
C LEU A 326 -2.15 -1.53 25.22
N MET A 327 -1.27 -2.04 24.37
CA MET A 327 -0.62 -1.27 23.30
C MET A 327 -1.63 -0.81 22.25
N ASN A 328 -2.57 -1.67 21.85
CA ASN A 328 -3.65 -1.31 20.94
C ASN A 328 -4.60 -0.28 21.56
N ALA A 329 -4.91 -0.41 22.86
CA ALA A 329 -5.73 0.56 23.58
C ALA A 329 -5.07 1.94 23.64
N ALA A 330 -3.80 2.01 24.04
CA ALA A 330 -3.02 3.26 24.08
C ALA A 330 -2.89 3.90 22.68
N HIS A 331 -2.62 3.08 21.65
CA HIS A 331 -2.57 3.53 20.26
C HIS A 331 -3.91 4.09 19.75
N SER A 332 -5.02 3.49 20.18
CA SER A 332 -6.36 3.93 19.80
C SER A 332 -6.77 5.20 20.52
N ALA A 333 -6.37 5.35 21.78
CA ALA A 333 -6.59 6.56 22.59
C ALA A 333 -5.68 7.73 22.21
N ALA A 334 -4.56 7.47 21.52
CA ALA A 334 -3.63 8.51 21.09
C ALA A 334 -4.26 9.49 20.09
N LYS A 335 -3.99 10.77 20.28
CA LYS A 335 -4.31 11.84 19.34
C LYS A 335 -3.53 11.64 18.05
N ARG A 336 -4.23 11.73 16.91
CA ARG A 336 -3.67 11.52 15.58
C ARG A 336 -3.47 12.82 14.83
N TYR A 337 -2.30 12.97 14.25
CA TYR A 337 -1.91 14.09 13.41
C TYR A 337 -1.69 13.59 11.98
N ILE A 338 -2.31 14.25 11.02
CA ILE A 338 -1.93 14.23 9.61
C ILE A 338 -0.81 15.25 9.47
N VAL A 339 0.37 14.78 9.06
CA VAL A 339 1.58 15.60 9.04
C VAL A 339 1.98 15.86 7.59
N SER A 340 2.39 17.08 7.26
CA SER A 340 3.01 17.38 5.96
C SER A 340 4.43 16.78 5.91
N PRO A 341 4.98 16.46 4.73
CA PRO A 341 6.37 15.99 4.62
C PRO A 341 7.38 17.01 5.20
N VAL A 342 7.10 18.31 5.09
CA VAL A 342 7.92 19.39 5.65
C VAL A 342 7.90 19.38 7.17
N ASN A 343 6.71 19.30 7.78
CA ASN A 343 6.57 19.29 9.23
C ASN A 343 7.17 18.02 9.83
N ALA A 344 7.06 16.88 9.13
CA ALA A 344 7.70 15.64 9.53
C ALA A 344 9.23 15.79 9.58
N ALA A 345 9.83 16.44 8.56
CA ALA A 345 11.26 16.69 8.50
C ALA A 345 11.73 17.66 9.60
N GLN A 346 11.02 18.78 9.79
CA GLN A 346 11.27 19.76 10.85
C GLN A 346 11.17 19.13 12.24
N PHE A 347 10.11 18.34 12.49
CA PHE A 347 9.91 17.65 13.75
C PHE A 347 11.05 16.67 14.06
N LEU A 348 11.46 15.86 13.08
CA LEU A 348 12.59 14.94 13.24
C LEU A 348 13.90 15.67 13.50
N LEU A 349 14.23 16.70 12.72
CA LEU A 349 15.46 17.46 12.89
C LEU A 349 15.51 18.18 14.24
N ALA A 350 14.39 18.77 14.67
CA ALA A 350 14.25 19.40 15.98
C ALA A 350 14.50 18.40 17.12
N LYS A 351 13.93 17.18 17.01
CA LYS A 351 14.20 16.08 17.95
C LYS A 351 15.68 15.68 17.95
N MET A 352 16.31 15.56 16.77
CA MET A 352 17.72 15.18 16.62
C MET A 352 18.65 16.19 17.29
N ARG A 353 18.47 17.48 16.98
CA ARG A 353 19.30 18.58 17.51
C ARG A 353 19.04 18.88 18.99
N GLY A 354 17.80 18.73 19.45
CA GLY A 354 17.42 18.95 20.84
C GLY A 354 17.81 17.82 21.80
N THR A 355 18.34 16.70 21.27
CA THR A 355 18.76 15.54 22.07
C THR A 355 20.17 15.73 22.64
N ALA A 356 20.41 15.18 23.83
CA ALA A 356 21.74 15.16 24.44
C ALA A 356 22.74 14.30 23.63
N GLU A 357 24.03 14.59 23.78
CA GLU A 357 25.10 13.88 23.08
C GLU A 357 25.03 12.34 23.31
N PRO A 358 25.41 11.53 22.31
CA PRO A 358 25.92 11.93 20.99
C PRO A 358 24.79 12.33 20.01
N ARG A 359 24.79 13.54 19.45
CA ARG A 359 23.67 14.01 18.60
C ARG A 359 23.56 13.20 17.29
N PRO A 360 22.39 12.60 17.00
CA PRO A 360 22.20 11.83 15.78
C PRO A 360 22.22 12.73 14.55
N LYS A 361 22.87 12.25 13.48
CA LYS A 361 22.90 12.92 12.16
C LYS A 361 21.94 12.33 11.14
N LEU A 362 21.32 11.19 11.47
CA LEU A 362 20.31 10.53 10.66
C LEU A 362 19.03 10.32 11.47
N GLY A 363 17.92 10.83 10.95
CA GLY A 363 16.58 10.67 11.47
C GLY A 363 15.64 9.96 10.50
N GLY A 364 14.60 9.33 11.01
CA GLY A 364 13.52 8.80 10.19
C GLY A 364 12.37 8.23 11.02
N VAL A 365 11.50 7.48 10.36
CA VAL A 365 10.17 7.09 10.89
C VAL A 365 10.04 5.60 11.14
N TYR A 366 8.93 5.18 11.72
CA TYR A 366 8.65 3.78 11.97
C TYR A 366 8.35 3.03 10.67
N MET A 367 8.95 1.84 10.53
CA MET A 367 8.99 1.09 9.26
C MET A 367 7.70 0.31 8.93
N LEU A 368 6.68 0.37 9.77
CA LEU A 368 5.42 -0.35 9.58
C LEU A 368 4.26 0.64 9.53
N GLY A 369 3.21 0.30 8.77
CA GLY A 369 1.99 1.12 8.66
C GLY A 369 1.13 1.17 9.94
N SER A 370 1.55 0.56 11.04
CA SER A 370 0.93 0.74 12.36
C SER A 370 2.02 0.77 13.43
N CYS A 371 1.95 1.78 14.30
CA CYS A 371 2.86 1.94 15.43
C CYS A 371 2.30 1.41 16.75
N ALA A 372 1.23 0.61 16.76
CA ALA A 372 0.60 0.19 18.02
C ALA A 372 1.58 -0.45 19.00
N ARG A 373 2.43 -1.37 18.52
CA ARG A 373 3.48 -2.02 19.33
C ARG A 373 4.55 -1.08 19.87
N THR A 374 4.68 0.12 19.33
CA THR A 374 5.66 1.09 19.82
C THR A 374 5.19 1.84 21.05
N PHE A 375 3.90 1.77 21.39
CA PHE A 375 3.36 2.35 22.63
C PHE A 375 3.86 1.66 23.91
N ALA A 376 4.51 0.49 23.80
CA ALA A 376 5.25 -0.13 24.90
C ALA A 376 6.54 0.62 25.29
N ASP A 377 7.01 1.53 24.44
CA ASP A 377 8.33 2.13 24.50
C ASP A 377 8.27 3.66 24.31
N GLU A 378 9.43 4.31 24.43
CA GLU A 378 9.57 5.74 24.18
C GLU A 378 9.25 6.12 22.73
N PRO A 379 8.76 7.36 22.48
CA PRO A 379 8.44 7.85 21.13
C PRO A 379 9.64 7.84 20.18
N VAL A 380 10.86 7.86 20.70
CA VAL A 380 12.10 7.87 19.92
C VAL A 380 13.05 6.75 20.35
N LYS A 381 13.81 6.19 19.41
CA LYS A 381 14.88 5.21 19.66
C LYS A 381 16.15 5.57 18.91
N ARG A 382 17.31 5.27 19.49
CA ARG A 382 18.61 5.83 19.07
C ARG A 382 19.60 4.90 18.36
N ARG A 383 19.31 3.60 18.32
CA ARG A 383 20.19 2.57 17.74
C ARG A 383 19.38 1.56 16.93
N HIS A 384 18.47 2.07 16.10
CA HIS A 384 17.48 1.27 15.38
C HIS A 384 17.53 1.60 13.89
N PHE A 385 17.18 0.61 13.08
CA PHE A 385 17.05 0.74 11.64
C PHE A 385 16.14 1.91 11.22
N ILE A 386 16.67 2.78 10.35
CA ILE A 386 15.96 3.87 9.68
C ILE A 386 15.60 3.41 8.26
N LEU A 387 14.30 3.40 7.96
CA LEU A 387 13.80 2.94 6.66
C LEU A 387 14.11 3.95 5.55
N GLY A 388 14.47 3.43 4.37
CA GLY A 388 14.81 4.21 3.19
C GLY A 388 13.72 5.14 2.63
N ASP A 389 12.46 4.97 3.05
CA ASP A 389 11.30 5.69 2.47
C ASP A 389 11.20 7.14 2.91
N PHE A 390 11.62 7.47 4.12
CA PHE A 390 11.63 8.86 4.60
C PHE A 390 12.74 9.03 5.64
N MET A 391 13.77 9.77 5.27
CA MET A 391 14.92 10.06 6.13
C MET A 391 15.30 11.53 6.09
N VAL A 392 15.81 12.01 7.21
CA VAL A 392 16.36 13.36 7.39
C VAL A 392 17.81 13.21 7.77
N VAL A 393 18.71 13.77 6.95
CA VAL A 393 20.16 13.64 7.12
C VAL A 393 20.75 15.02 7.28
N GLU A 394 21.25 15.31 8.46
CA GLU A 394 22.09 16.48 8.71
C GLU A 394 23.49 16.23 8.14
N SER A 395 24.26 17.30 7.87
CA SER A 395 25.62 17.21 7.33
C SER A 395 26.44 16.11 8.02
N SER A 396 26.89 15.16 7.20
CA SER A 396 27.52 13.90 7.60
C SER A 396 28.38 13.39 6.43
N PRO A 397 29.60 12.87 6.69
CA PRO A 397 30.44 12.28 5.65
C PRO A 397 30.00 10.87 5.25
N VAL A 398 29.02 10.28 5.95
CA VAL A 398 28.54 8.92 5.68
C VAL A 398 27.80 8.89 4.35
N ARG A 399 28.06 7.86 3.54
CA ARG A 399 27.44 7.61 2.23
C ARG A 399 26.92 6.19 2.14
N PHE A 400 25.96 5.96 1.25
CA PHE A 400 25.46 4.63 0.91
C PHE A 400 26.55 3.83 0.18
N ASP A 401 26.70 2.56 0.55
CA ASP A 401 27.62 1.64 -0.13
C ASP A 401 27.10 1.29 -1.52
N THR A 402 27.81 1.74 -2.57
CA THR A 402 27.40 1.56 -3.97
C THR A 402 27.47 0.10 -4.45
N LYS A 403 28.07 -0.81 -3.66
CA LYS A 403 27.99 -2.26 -3.88
C LYS A 403 26.61 -2.81 -3.52
N MET A 404 25.85 -2.10 -2.68
CA MET A 404 24.50 -2.48 -2.32
C MET A 404 23.49 -2.03 -3.36
N THR A 405 22.59 -2.94 -3.71
CA THR A 405 21.48 -2.68 -4.63
C THR A 405 20.11 -2.79 -3.94
N LEU A 406 20.09 -3.38 -2.75
CA LEU A 406 18.91 -3.60 -1.90
C LEU A 406 19.39 -3.54 -0.44
N LYS A 407 18.51 -3.13 0.49
CA LYS A 407 18.84 -3.05 1.93
C LYS A 407 19.96 -2.05 2.24
N GLU A 408 20.19 -1.09 1.36
CA GLU A 408 21.18 -0.04 1.51
C GLU A 408 20.91 0.84 2.74
N ASP A 409 19.64 0.95 3.13
CA ASP A 409 19.18 1.68 4.31
C ASP A 409 19.61 1.01 5.64
N TYR A 410 19.73 -0.31 5.67
CA TYR A 410 20.28 -1.03 6.82
C TYR A 410 21.76 -0.71 7.03
N ASP A 411 22.55 -0.77 5.95
CA ASP A 411 23.96 -0.41 6.00
C ASP A 411 24.16 1.05 6.39
N PHE A 412 23.41 1.95 5.75
CA PHE A 412 23.47 3.38 6.02
C PHE A 412 23.10 3.73 7.46
N SER A 413 22.12 3.02 8.03
CA SER A 413 21.78 3.12 9.46
C SER A 413 22.94 2.69 10.35
N CYS A 414 23.54 1.52 10.09
CA CYS A 414 24.71 1.03 10.83
C CYS A 414 25.90 1.98 10.74
N ALA A 415 26.22 2.46 9.54
CA ALA A 415 27.31 3.40 9.30
C ALA A 415 27.12 4.72 10.08
N HIS A 416 25.88 5.22 10.18
CA HIS A 416 25.59 6.39 11.00
C HIS A 416 25.72 6.12 12.50
N ILE A 417 25.27 4.97 13.00
CA ILE A 417 25.48 4.62 14.42
C ILE A 417 26.97 4.49 14.70
N ARG A 418 27.74 3.90 13.79
CA ARG A 418 29.19 3.75 13.93
C ARG A 418 29.92 5.08 13.96
N ALA A 419 29.56 6.00 13.06
CA ALA A 419 30.23 7.30 12.92
C ALA A 419 29.81 8.32 13.99
N HIS A 420 28.52 8.33 14.36
CA HIS A 420 27.94 9.38 15.21
C HIS A 420 27.42 8.85 16.55
N GLY A 421 27.63 7.57 16.87
CA GLY A 421 27.16 6.92 18.10
C GLY A 421 25.63 6.72 18.20
N SER A 422 24.85 7.37 17.33
CA SER A 422 23.39 7.24 17.31
C SER A 422 22.74 7.67 16.00
N VAL A 423 21.51 7.18 15.82
CA VAL A 423 20.51 7.64 14.85
C VAL A 423 19.25 8.05 15.61
N MET A 424 18.20 8.51 14.93
CA MET A 424 16.92 8.79 15.58
C MET A 424 15.74 8.25 14.79
N ARG A 425 15.09 7.22 15.34
CA ARG A 425 13.81 6.76 14.80
C ARG A 425 12.65 7.28 15.62
N CYS A 426 11.76 8.04 14.99
CA CYS A 426 10.47 8.38 15.57
C CYS A 426 9.51 7.19 15.45
N GLN A 427 9.29 6.51 16.57
CA GLN A 427 8.50 5.30 16.67
C GLN A 427 6.99 5.54 16.57
N ARG A 428 6.55 6.79 16.74
CA ARG A 428 5.15 7.19 16.68
C ARG A 428 4.77 7.92 15.39
N MET A 429 5.72 8.04 14.45
CA MET A 429 5.46 8.52 13.11
C MET A 429 5.48 7.35 12.13
N THR A 430 4.44 7.22 11.32
CA THR A 430 4.27 6.15 10.33
C THR A 430 3.97 6.72 8.96
N LEU A 431 4.29 5.93 7.92
CA LEU A 431 3.98 6.25 6.54
C LEU A 431 2.87 5.33 6.03
N ASN A 432 1.99 5.86 5.19
CA ASN A 432 1.16 5.04 4.32
C ASN A 432 1.83 4.93 2.95
N VAL A 433 2.54 3.83 2.74
CA VAL A 433 3.43 3.59 1.60
C VAL A 433 3.22 2.15 1.09
N LYS A 434 3.38 1.90 -0.21
CA LYS A 434 3.20 0.56 -0.78
C LYS A 434 4.43 -0.31 -0.55
N HIS A 435 5.63 0.27 -0.66
CA HIS A 435 6.97 -0.28 -0.39
C HIS A 435 7.34 -1.62 -1.08
N TYR A 436 6.52 -2.67 -0.95
CA TYR A 436 6.77 -4.02 -1.48
C TYR A 436 6.07 -4.34 -2.81
N SER A 437 5.02 -3.61 -3.17
CA SER A 437 4.16 -3.95 -4.32
C SER A 437 4.31 -3.01 -5.53
N ASN A 438 5.23 -2.05 -5.45
CA ASN A 438 5.44 -1.09 -6.53
C ASN A 438 6.06 -1.72 -7.76
N VAL A 439 5.65 -1.24 -8.93
CA VAL A 439 6.29 -1.56 -10.20
C VAL A 439 7.47 -0.61 -10.37
N GLY A 440 8.65 -1.16 -10.73
CA GLY A 440 9.89 -0.38 -10.89
C GLY A 440 10.74 -0.30 -9.61
N GLY A 441 11.74 0.59 -9.62
CA GLY A 441 12.66 0.82 -8.49
C GLY A 441 13.31 -0.45 -7.92
N ALA A 442 13.43 -0.52 -6.59
CA ALA A 442 14.02 -1.66 -5.87
C ALA A 442 13.31 -2.99 -6.15
N VAL A 443 12.00 -2.97 -6.45
CA VAL A 443 11.24 -4.19 -6.77
C VAL A 443 11.70 -4.79 -8.10
N ALA A 444 12.08 -3.96 -9.08
CA ALA A 444 12.60 -4.43 -10.37
C ALA A 444 13.98 -5.11 -10.24
N VAL A 445 14.73 -4.79 -9.18
CA VAL A 445 16.06 -5.38 -8.90
C VAL A 445 15.93 -6.73 -8.20
N ARG A 446 14.79 -7.03 -7.57
CA ARG A 446 14.55 -8.32 -6.90
C ARG A 446 14.37 -9.42 -7.93
N ASP A 447 15.27 -10.38 -7.91
CA ASP A 447 15.15 -11.59 -8.70
C ASP A 447 14.19 -12.58 -8.03
N GLN A 448 13.46 -13.36 -8.83
CA GLN A 448 12.54 -14.38 -8.31
C GLN A 448 13.29 -15.46 -7.50
N SER A 449 14.56 -15.72 -7.81
CA SER A 449 15.39 -16.65 -7.06
C SER A 449 15.91 -16.11 -5.71
N GLY A 450 15.81 -14.81 -5.45
CA GLY A 450 16.34 -14.16 -4.25
C GLY A 450 17.87 -14.15 -4.16
N LYS A 451 18.59 -14.35 -5.27
CA LYS A 451 20.06 -14.24 -5.33
C LYS A 451 20.51 -12.82 -5.02
N GLN A 452 19.81 -11.81 -5.53
CA GLN A 452 20.19 -10.42 -5.30
C GLN A 452 19.99 -10.03 -3.84
N GLU A 453 18.88 -10.47 -3.24
CA GLU A 453 18.64 -10.30 -1.81
C GLU A 453 19.72 -11.00 -0.97
N LYS A 454 20.11 -12.23 -1.33
CA LYS A 454 21.18 -12.97 -0.64
C LYS A 454 22.53 -12.26 -0.76
N ALA A 455 22.89 -11.76 -1.94
CA ALA A 455 24.15 -11.03 -2.13
C ALA A 455 24.24 -9.78 -1.24
N ASN A 456 23.15 -9.00 -1.14
CA ASN A 456 23.10 -7.85 -0.23
C ASN A 456 23.14 -8.24 1.25
N LEU A 457 22.51 -9.38 1.61
CA LEU A 457 22.63 -9.93 2.96
C LEU A 457 24.07 -10.34 3.28
N ASP A 458 24.77 -10.99 2.34
CA ASP A 458 26.16 -11.39 2.53
C ASP A 458 27.07 -10.16 2.76
N ILE A 459 26.83 -9.05 2.04
CA ILE A 459 27.51 -7.76 2.30
C ILE A 459 27.22 -7.27 3.72
N LEU A 460 25.95 -7.24 4.15
CA LEU A 460 25.58 -6.80 5.50
C LEU A 460 26.21 -7.65 6.61
N PHE A 461 26.22 -8.97 6.45
CA PHE A 461 26.82 -9.88 7.43
C PHE A 461 28.34 -9.79 7.45
N ALA A 462 28.98 -9.52 6.31
CA ALA A 462 30.43 -9.32 6.26
C ALA A 462 30.83 -8.01 6.95
N LYS A 463 30.07 -6.92 6.73
CA LYS A 463 30.38 -5.58 7.27
C LYS A 463 29.96 -5.42 8.73
N TRP A 464 28.82 -6.01 9.12
CA TRP A 464 28.21 -5.84 10.44
C TRP A 464 27.75 -7.18 11.05
N PRO A 465 28.66 -8.16 11.23
CA PRO A 465 28.33 -9.53 11.63
C PRO A 465 27.58 -9.62 12.96
N ARG A 466 27.81 -8.69 13.90
CA ARG A 466 27.14 -8.67 15.20
C ARG A 466 25.86 -7.83 15.23
N ALA A 467 25.64 -6.98 14.23
CA ALA A 467 24.44 -6.14 14.15
C ALA A 467 23.23 -6.84 13.52
N PHE A 468 23.46 -7.91 12.75
CA PHE A 468 22.41 -8.59 11.99
C PHE A 468 22.20 -10.04 12.40
N SER A 469 20.95 -10.46 12.31
CA SER A 469 20.55 -11.87 12.33
C SER A 469 19.45 -12.10 11.30
N LEU A 470 19.37 -13.32 10.76
CA LEU A 470 18.28 -13.67 9.84
C LEU A 470 16.93 -13.62 10.57
N ASN A 471 15.90 -13.13 9.88
CA ASN A 471 14.55 -13.15 10.42
C ASN A 471 13.97 -14.58 10.36
N PRO A 472 13.64 -15.21 11.50
CA PRO A 472 13.17 -16.61 11.52
C PRO A 472 11.79 -16.79 10.87
N MET A 473 11.01 -15.70 10.72
CA MET A 473 9.64 -15.76 10.21
C MET A 473 9.51 -15.30 8.76
N ARG A 474 10.49 -14.54 8.25
CA ARG A 474 10.42 -13.91 6.92
C ARG A 474 11.71 -14.21 6.16
N LYS A 475 11.57 -14.97 5.07
CA LYS A 475 12.70 -15.34 4.20
C LYS A 475 13.31 -14.07 3.59
N ASN A 476 14.63 -14.05 3.45
CA ASN A 476 15.39 -12.93 2.85
C ASN A 476 15.26 -11.60 3.62
N GLU A 477 14.86 -11.63 4.88
CA GLU A 477 14.86 -10.48 5.77
C GLU A 477 15.84 -10.68 6.92
N VAL A 478 16.29 -9.55 7.49
CA VAL A 478 17.14 -9.50 8.67
C VAL A 478 16.45 -8.77 9.81
N ARG A 479 16.94 -9.03 11.01
CA ARG A 479 16.71 -8.21 12.20
C ARG A 479 17.99 -7.48 12.51
N MET A 480 17.91 -6.16 12.54
CA MET A 480 18.99 -5.30 13.03
C MET A 480 18.87 -5.16 14.55
N ARG A 481 19.97 -5.43 15.26
CA ARG A 481 20.16 -5.12 16.67
C ARG A 481 21.59 -4.64 16.85
N TRP A 482 21.77 -3.34 17.05
CA TRP A 482 23.08 -2.80 17.37
C TRP A 482 23.58 -3.37 18.71
N PRO A 483 24.84 -3.84 18.79
CA PRO A 483 25.35 -4.45 20.02
C PRO A 483 25.62 -3.40 21.10
N ALA A 484 25.49 -3.80 22.37
CA ALA A 484 25.57 -2.87 23.50
C ALA A 484 26.98 -2.34 23.76
N ASP A 485 28.00 -3.12 23.41
CA ASP A 485 29.43 -2.82 23.49
C ASP A 485 29.94 -2.04 22.26
N ASP A 486 29.05 -1.65 21.35
CA ASP A 486 29.34 -0.89 20.13
C ASP A 486 30.36 -1.55 19.16
N ASP A 487 30.62 -2.86 19.31
CA ASP A 487 31.49 -3.67 18.43
C ASP A 487 30.64 -4.44 17.41
N ALA A 488 30.04 -3.72 16.45
CA ALA A 488 29.17 -4.30 15.42
C ALA A 488 29.95 -5.13 14.38
N GLU A 489 31.21 -4.76 14.16
CA GLU A 489 32.17 -5.38 13.25
C GLU A 489 32.78 -6.65 13.82
N GLY A 490 32.76 -6.83 15.15
CA GLY A 490 33.33 -8.01 15.81
C GLY A 490 34.85 -7.99 15.91
N LEU A 491 35.47 -6.80 15.96
CA LEU A 491 36.93 -6.63 16.02
C LEU A 491 37.51 -6.99 17.39
N ASN A 492 36.73 -6.79 18.46
CA ASN A 492 37.20 -6.97 19.84
C ASN A 492 36.71 -8.28 20.48
N HIS A 493 35.75 -8.95 19.84
CA HIS A 493 35.29 -10.25 20.32
C HIS A 493 36.26 -11.31 19.79
N PRO A 494 36.97 -12.05 20.66
CA PRO A 494 37.80 -13.16 20.20
C PRO A 494 36.91 -14.04 19.34
N THR A 495 37.38 -14.37 18.15
CA THR A 495 36.78 -15.34 17.25
C THR A 495 36.83 -16.69 17.96
N VAL A 496 35.96 -16.88 18.95
CA VAL A 496 35.56 -18.19 19.41
C VAL A 496 35.14 -18.86 18.11
N GLY A 497 35.78 -19.99 17.77
CA GLY A 497 35.62 -20.74 16.53
C GLY A 497 34.20 -21.30 16.30
N SER A 498 33.17 -20.53 16.65
CA SER A 498 31.87 -20.45 15.99
C SER A 498 32.10 -20.32 14.49
N LYS A 499 32.36 -21.47 13.86
CA LYS A 499 31.83 -21.77 12.54
C LYS A 499 30.43 -21.18 12.54
N LEU A 500 30.23 -20.10 11.77
CA LEU A 500 28.91 -19.66 11.35
C LEU A 500 28.21 -20.95 10.97
N LYS A 501 27.33 -21.45 11.85
CA LYS A 501 26.52 -22.62 11.56
C LYS A 501 25.64 -22.11 10.44
N GLN A 502 26.12 -22.26 9.20
CA GLN A 502 25.27 -22.26 8.04
C GLN A 502 24.12 -23.16 8.46
N HIS A 503 22.92 -22.60 8.56
CA HIS A 503 21.71 -23.33 8.90
C HIS A 503 21.32 -24.29 7.76
N GLY A 504 22.29 -25.04 7.22
CA GLY A 504 22.12 -26.31 6.52
C GLY A 504 22.00 -27.45 7.54
N GLY A 505 21.15 -27.28 8.55
CA GLY A 505 20.84 -28.36 9.48
C GLY A 505 19.99 -29.42 8.77
N LYS A 506 20.64 -30.41 8.14
CA LYS A 506 20.09 -31.76 8.13
C LYS A 506 20.04 -32.20 9.60
N ALA A 507 18.85 -32.34 10.15
CA ALA A 507 18.65 -32.79 11.53
C ALA A 507 19.37 -34.14 11.74
N LYS A 508 20.35 -34.18 12.65
CA LYS A 508 20.92 -35.44 13.16
C LYS A 508 19.84 -36.15 13.97
N ILE A 509 19.47 -37.34 13.51
CA ILE A 509 18.59 -38.28 14.20
C ILE A 509 19.38 -38.87 15.38
N SER A 510 18.94 -38.60 16.60
CA SER A 510 19.41 -39.28 17.82
C SER A 510 18.82 -40.69 17.92
N PRO A 511 19.45 -41.63 18.65
CA PRO A 511 19.00 -43.01 18.73
C PRO A 511 17.66 -43.14 19.44
N LYS A 512 16.85 -44.08 18.95
CA LYS A 512 15.49 -44.46 19.35
C LYS A 512 15.22 -44.33 20.86
N SER A 513 14.49 -43.28 21.25
CA SER A 513 13.52 -43.35 22.35
C SER A 513 12.13 -43.50 21.74
N SER A 514 11.31 -44.35 22.35
CA SER A 514 9.95 -44.75 21.98
C SER A 514 9.08 -43.69 21.29
N PRO A 515 8.20 -44.09 20.34
CA PRO A 515 7.47 -43.17 19.47
C PRO A 515 6.49 -42.31 20.28
N LYS A 516 6.83 -41.03 20.49
CA LYS A 516 5.87 -40.01 20.87
C LYS A 516 5.03 -39.62 19.63
N PRO A 517 3.71 -39.43 19.77
CA PRO A 517 2.83 -39.12 18.64
C PRO A 517 3.22 -37.77 18.03
N VAL A 518 3.51 -37.80 16.73
CA VAL A 518 3.84 -36.63 15.93
C VAL A 518 2.63 -35.67 15.91
N MET A 519 2.75 -34.52 16.58
CA MET A 519 1.86 -33.39 16.31
C MET A 519 2.13 -32.88 14.89
N LYS A 520 1.28 -33.30 13.95
CA LYS A 520 1.20 -32.74 12.60
C LYS A 520 1.09 -31.22 12.70
N LYS A 521 2.01 -30.50 12.06
CA LYS A 521 1.91 -29.05 11.82
C LYS A 521 0.48 -28.73 11.36
N LEU A 522 -0.23 -27.90 12.14
CA LEU A 522 -1.48 -27.31 11.70
C LEU A 522 -1.16 -26.39 10.51
N VAL A 523 -1.36 -26.91 9.30
CA VAL A 523 -1.59 -26.08 8.11
C VAL A 523 -2.72 -25.13 8.48
N LYS A 524 -2.50 -23.82 8.37
CA LYS A 524 -3.58 -22.83 8.50
C LYS A 524 -4.69 -23.27 7.55
N LYS A 525 -5.79 -23.80 8.11
CA LYS A 525 -6.95 -24.26 7.34
C LYS A 525 -7.39 -23.10 6.47
N GLN A 526 -7.15 -23.20 5.17
CA GLN A 526 -7.69 -22.26 4.21
C GLN A 526 -9.22 -22.39 4.33
N GLN A 527 -9.85 -21.40 4.95
CA GLN A 527 -11.30 -21.39 5.12
C GLN A 527 -11.90 -21.19 3.73
N VAL A 528 -12.69 -22.16 3.28
CA VAL A 528 -13.45 -22.04 2.05
C VAL A 528 -14.56 -20.99 2.28
N PRO A 529 -14.77 -20.01 1.39
CA PRO A 529 -15.87 -19.06 1.52
C PRO A 529 -17.23 -19.75 1.73
N PRO A 530 -18.17 -19.13 2.47
CA PRO A 530 -19.52 -19.68 2.66
C PRO A 530 -20.18 -20.02 1.31
N GLY A 531 -20.82 -21.19 1.22
CA GLY A 531 -21.52 -21.65 0.02
C GLY A 531 -20.70 -22.52 -0.94
N LEU A 532 -19.41 -22.74 -0.67
CA LEU A 532 -18.59 -23.69 -1.42
C LEU A 532 -18.43 -25.02 -0.68
N PRO A 533 -18.25 -26.14 -1.41
CA PRO A 533 -18.05 -27.45 -0.80
C PRO A 533 -16.75 -27.49 0.03
N PRO A 534 -16.68 -28.33 1.07
CA PRO A 534 -15.46 -28.47 1.86
C PRO A 534 -14.30 -28.95 0.99
N LEU A 535 -13.06 -28.58 1.36
CA LEU A 535 -11.85 -28.95 0.62
C LEU A 535 -11.70 -30.47 0.40
N SER A 536 -12.31 -31.28 1.26
CA SER A 536 -12.33 -32.75 1.19
C SER A 536 -13.41 -33.33 0.26
N ALA A 537 -14.36 -32.52 -0.22
CA ALA A 537 -15.40 -33.01 -1.11
C ALA A 537 -14.78 -33.45 -2.45
N VAL A 538 -15.28 -34.56 -2.98
CA VAL A 538 -14.89 -35.08 -4.30
C VAL A 538 -15.82 -34.48 -5.34
N LEU A 539 -15.25 -33.90 -6.38
CA LEU A 539 -16.00 -33.37 -7.50
C LEU A 539 -16.44 -34.52 -8.41
N GLU A 540 -17.69 -34.53 -8.83
CA GLU A 540 -18.23 -35.46 -9.81
C GLU A 540 -18.83 -34.71 -10.97
N ARG A 541 -18.85 -35.34 -12.15
CA ARG A 541 -19.60 -34.79 -13.28
C ARG A 541 -21.08 -34.82 -12.97
N ALA A 542 -21.72 -33.68 -13.13
CA ALA A 542 -23.17 -33.59 -13.11
C ALA A 542 -23.76 -34.03 -14.47
N SER A 543 -25.09 -34.14 -14.54
CA SER A 543 -25.81 -34.48 -15.77
C SER A 543 -25.74 -33.40 -16.86
N SER A 544 -25.51 -32.13 -16.49
CA SER A 544 -25.41 -31.04 -17.45
C SER A 544 -24.05 -31.05 -18.16
N THR A 545 -24.09 -31.09 -19.50
CA THR A 545 -22.88 -31.02 -20.33
C THR A 545 -22.57 -29.57 -20.71
N PRO A 546 -21.35 -29.05 -20.45
CA PRO A 546 -20.98 -27.70 -20.88
C PRO A 546 -20.99 -27.55 -22.41
N LYS A 547 -21.56 -26.46 -22.92
CA LYS A 547 -21.52 -26.15 -24.37
C LYS A 547 -20.12 -25.81 -24.88
N ASN A 548 -19.25 -25.29 -24.00
CA ASN A 548 -17.88 -24.96 -24.36
C ASN A 548 -16.98 -26.21 -24.24
N PRO A 549 -16.29 -26.64 -25.32
CA PRO A 549 -15.42 -27.82 -25.30
C PRO A 549 -14.30 -27.77 -24.26
N ALA A 550 -13.71 -26.59 -24.02
CA ALA A 550 -12.65 -26.43 -23.03
C ALA A 550 -13.17 -26.66 -21.60
N ILE A 551 -14.41 -26.22 -21.32
CA ILE A 551 -15.08 -26.46 -20.03
C ILE A 551 -15.46 -27.94 -19.90
N ALA A 552 -15.95 -28.58 -20.96
CA ALA A 552 -16.25 -30.02 -20.94
C ALA A 552 -14.99 -30.85 -20.61
N VAL A 553 -13.85 -30.54 -21.25
CA VAL A 553 -12.57 -31.20 -20.99
C VAL A 553 -12.08 -30.93 -19.56
N ARG A 554 -12.17 -29.70 -19.06
CA ARG A 554 -11.73 -29.39 -17.68
C ARG A 554 -12.60 -30.10 -16.65
N CYS A 555 -13.94 -30.06 -16.79
CA CYS A 555 -14.87 -30.74 -15.88
C CYS A 555 -14.64 -32.26 -15.86
N LYS A 556 -14.38 -32.86 -17.02
CA LYS A 556 -14.02 -34.29 -17.13
C LYS A 556 -12.74 -34.63 -16.36
N ARG A 557 -11.72 -33.77 -16.42
CA ARG A 557 -10.42 -34.01 -15.78
C ARG A 557 -10.43 -33.77 -14.27
N VAL A 558 -11.26 -32.86 -13.77
CA VAL A 558 -11.36 -32.57 -12.32
C VAL A 558 -12.34 -33.50 -11.60
N ALA A 559 -13.24 -34.16 -12.32
CA ALA A 559 -14.10 -35.20 -11.74
C ALA A 559 -13.26 -36.34 -11.15
N GLY A 560 -13.65 -36.81 -9.97
CA GLY A 560 -12.92 -37.77 -9.14
C GLY A 560 -11.83 -37.14 -8.26
N GLN A 561 -11.55 -35.84 -8.38
CA GLN A 561 -10.56 -35.16 -7.54
C GLN A 561 -11.21 -34.37 -6.40
N THR A 562 -10.48 -34.18 -5.31
CA THR A 562 -10.93 -33.32 -4.21
C THR A 562 -10.81 -31.85 -4.57
N VAL A 563 -11.68 -31.03 -3.99
CA VAL A 563 -11.62 -29.56 -4.13
C VAL A 563 -10.23 -29.00 -3.82
N ALA A 564 -9.56 -29.51 -2.77
CA ALA A 564 -8.19 -29.12 -2.43
C ALA A 564 -7.20 -29.35 -3.57
N ARG A 565 -7.17 -30.57 -4.12
CA ARG A 565 -6.21 -30.98 -5.15
C ARG A 565 -6.37 -30.15 -6.43
N VAL A 566 -7.62 -29.89 -6.79
CA VAL A 566 -7.95 -29.12 -8.00
C VAL A 566 -7.50 -27.67 -7.87
N LEU A 567 -7.75 -27.02 -6.73
CA LEU A 567 -7.36 -25.62 -6.50
C LEU A 567 -5.85 -25.42 -6.32
N GLU A 568 -5.14 -26.45 -5.84
CA GLU A 568 -3.70 -26.36 -5.58
C GLU A 568 -2.87 -26.40 -6.88
N GLY A 569 -3.19 -27.32 -7.80
CA GLY A 569 -2.29 -27.65 -8.90
C GLY A 569 -2.91 -27.98 -10.26
N PHE A 570 -4.23 -27.92 -10.43
CA PHE A 570 -4.83 -28.27 -11.72
C PHE A 570 -4.69 -27.13 -12.76
N ASN A 571 -4.16 -27.45 -13.94
CA ASN A 571 -4.08 -26.56 -15.10
C ASN A 571 -4.87 -27.15 -16.28
N PHE A 572 -5.54 -26.29 -17.05
CA PHE A 572 -6.27 -26.66 -18.26
C PHE A 572 -5.96 -25.69 -19.41
N LYS A 573 -6.18 -26.13 -20.66
CA LYS A 573 -6.04 -25.28 -21.84
C LYS A 573 -7.31 -24.47 -22.06
N ASP A 574 -7.19 -23.16 -22.16
CA ASP A 574 -8.26 -22.25 -22.60
C ASP A 574 -7.71 -21.34 -23.70
N LYS A 575 -8.35 -21.36 -24.87
CA LYS A 575 -7.91 -20.62 -26.08
C LYS A 575 -6.40 -20.78 -26.39
N GLY A 576 -5.87 -21.99 -26.20
CA GLY A 576 -4.46 -22.33 -26.46
C GLY A 576 -3.49 -22.04 -25.32
N ALA A 577 -3.87 -21.26 -24.30
CA ALA A 577 -3.05 -20.99 -23.13
C ALA A 577 -3.28 -21.99 -21.99
N ASN A 578 -2.23 -22.36 -21.25
CA ASN A 578 -2.37 -23.12 -20.01
C ASN A 578 -2.78 -22.17 -18.87
N VAL A 579 -3.98 -22.37 -18.33
CA VAL A 579 -4.55 -21.56 -17.26
C VAL A 579 -4.70 -22.42 -16.00
N LYS A 580 -4.32 -21.87 -14.84
CA LYS A 580 -4.54 -22.49 -13.53
C LYS A 580 -6.02 -22.46 -13.18
N TYR A 581 -6.55 -23.58 -12.72
CA TYR A 581 -7.93 -23.70 -12.25
C TYR A 581 -8.09 -23.00 -10.89
N ARG A 582 -8.91 -21.96 -10.86
CA ARG A 582 -9.08 -21.08 -9.70
C ARG A 582 -10.43 -21.32 -9.02
N LEU A 583 -10.61 -20.69 -7.86
CA LEU A 583 -11.86 -20.73 -7.11
C LEU A 583 -13.07 -20.25 -7.92
N CYS A 584 -12.87 -19.28 -8.82
CA CYS A 584 -13.91 -18.79 -9.72
C CYS A 584 -14.37 -19.85 -10.73
N ASP A 585 -13.45 -20.70 -11.22
CA ASP A 585 -13.78 -21.79 -12.13
C ASP A 585 -14.62 -22.85 -11.43
N LEU A 586 -14.22 -23.25 -10.20
CA LEU A 586 -15.00 -24.15 -9.36
C LEU A 586 -16.40 -23.63 -9.10
N THR A 587 -16.50 -22.35 -8.72
CA THR A 587 -17.79 -21.70 -8.42
C THR A 587 -18.68 -21.69 -9.66
N TYR A 588 -18.12 -21.38 -10.82
CA TYR A 588 -18.83 -21.40 -12.10
C TYR A 588 -19.33 -22.81 -12.43
N ASP A 589 -18.46 -23.82 -12.34
CA ASP A 589 -18.76 -25.21 -12.72
C ASP A 589 -19.82 -25.83 -11.79
N LEU A 590 -19.79 -25.50 -10.49
CA LEU A 590 -20.82 -25.91 -9.54
C LEU A 590 -22.16 -25.18 -9.79
N ARG A 591 -22.13 -23.85 -9.97
CA ARG A 591 -23.34 -23.03 -10.16
C ARG A 591 -24.06 -23.34 -11.46
N ARG A 592 -23.33 -23.69 -12.52
CA ARG A 592 -23.89 -24.14 -13.80
C ARG A 592 -24.30 -25.61 -13.80
N GLY A 593 -24.08 -26.31 -12.68
CA GLY A 593 -24.37 -27.73 -12.54
C GLY A 593 -23.56 -28.59 -13.49
N HIS A 594 -22.33 -28.21 -13.83
CA HIS A 594 -21.38 -29.03 -14.60
C HIS A 594 -20.62 -30.01 -13.71
N LEU A 595 -20.42 -29.61 -12.46
CA LEU A 595 -19.89 -30.45 -11.39
C LEU A 595 -20.86 -30.46 -10.21
N VAL A 596 -20.87 -31.56 -9.47
CA VAL A 596 -21.44 -31.63 -8.12
C VAL A 596 -20.34 -32.05 -7.15
N ALA A 597 -20.46 -31.67 -5.89
CA ALA A 597 -19.51 -32.05 -4.86
C ALA A 597 -20.15 -33.09 -3.94
N LYS A 598 -19.67 -34.34 -3.99
CA LYS A 598 -20.09 -35.35 -3.03
C LYS A 598 -19.28 -35.22 -1.75
N ARG A 599 -19.97 -35.25 -0.61
CA ARG A 599 -19.32 -35.45 0.69
C ARG A 599 -18.69 -36.83 0.65
N SER A 600 -17.40 -36.92 0.99
CA SER A 600 -16.71 -38.19 1.17
C SER A 600 -17.45 -38.98 2.25
N GLY A 601 -18.23 -39.99 1.84
CA GLY A 601 -18.92 -40.89 2.75
C GLY A 601 -17.88 -41.74 3.47
N ALA A 602 -17.57 -41.39 4.72
CA ALA A 602 -16.79 -42.25 5.61
C ALA A 602 -17.71 -43.33 6.17
N THR A 603 -17.96 -44.38 5.39
CA THR A 603 -18.54 -45.65 5.87
C THR A 603 -17.95 -46.80 5.06
N ALA A 604 -16.68 -47.11 5.31
CA ALA A 604 -16.15 -48.45 5.06
C ALA A 604 -16.30 -49.23 6.38
N LYS A 605 -17.23 -50.19 6.40
CA LYS A 605 -17.30 -51.24 7.42
C LYS A 605 -15.97 -52.01 7.38
N LEU A 606 -15.23 -52.02 8.49
CA LEU A 606 -14.25 -53.06 8.76
C LEU A 606 -15.05 -54.31 9.15
N GLY A 607 -15.10 -55.28 8.24
CA GLY A 607 -15.52 -56.66 8.54
C GLY A 607 -14.39 -57.40 9.25
N GLY A 608 -14.76 -58.28 10.17
CA GLY A 608 -13.85 -59.15 10.92
C GLY A 608 -13.25 -60.28 10.11
#